data_AF-A0A8J8EL21-F1
#
_entry.id   AF-A0A8J8EL21-F1
#
_cell.length_a   1.000
_cell.length_b   1.000
_cell.length_c   1.000
_cell.angle_alpha   90.00
_cell.angle_beta   90.00
_cell.angle_gamma   90.00
#
_symmetry.space_group_name_H-M   'P 1'
#
loop_
_entity.id
_entity.type
_entity.pdbx_description
1 polymer ?
#
loop_
_entity_poly.entity_id
_entity_poly.type
_entity_poly.pdbx_seq_one_letter_code
_entity_poly.pdbx_strand_id
1 'polypeptide(L)'
;VWLPGFGEKPFSLADKDLILVKIVGAFTSKMFELEEGDYIWIRGPYGKGFEPKGKNIGVIAGGIGIPPLYALAKHYRGHFERITLIYGARSKDEFALLDIENYVDEIILTTDDGSLGVKGFPTDFLAERKDEFDYVYTCGPEIMMAKVLEIMNFKNVQVSAE
;
A
#
# COMPACT_ATOMS: atom_id res chain seq x y z
N VAL A 1 0.44 17.19 2.75
CA VAL A 1 -0.77 17.97 2.44
C VAL A 1 -1.03 18.92 3.58
N TRP A 2 -1.21 20.20 3.27
CA TRP A 2 -1.45 21.27 4.23
C TRP A 2 -2.86 21.84 4.05
N LEU A 3 -3.57 21.97 5.18
CA LEU A 3 -4.85 22.65 5.28
C LEU A 3 -4.67 23.92 6.14
N PRO A 4 -4.95 25.11 5.62
CA PRO A 4 -4.85 26.35 6.38
C PRO A 4 -5.68 26.28 7.66
N GLY A 5 -5.06 26.63 8.79
CA GLY A 5 -5.70 26.59 10.11
C GLY A 5 -5.76 25.20 10.77
N PHE A 6 -5.46 24.10 10.06
CA PHE A 6 -5.52 22.74 10.61
C PHE A 6 -4.15 22.04 10.66
N GLY A 7 -3.18 22.50 9.87
CA GLY A 7 -1.80 22.00 9.89
C GLY A 7 -1.44 21.18 8.66
N GLU A 8 -0.39 20.36 8.77
CA GLU A 8 0.14 19.55 7.66
C GLU A 8 0.26 18.09 8.09
N LYS A 9 -0.09 17.16 7.19
CA LYS A 9 0.13 15.73 7.36
C LYS A 9 0.80 15.12 6.11
N PRO A 10 1.70 14.15 6.28
CA PRO A 10 2.26 13.39 5.16
C PRO A 10 1.19 12.46 4.59
N PHE A 11 1.22 12.26 3.27
CA PHE A 11 0.40 11.27 2.57
C PHE A 11 1.24 10.65 1.45
N SER A 12 1.08 9.35 1.26
CA SER A 12 1.63 8.68 0.09
C SER A 12 0.85 9.05 -1.16
N LEU A 13 1.56 9.22 -2.28
CA LEU A 13 0.96 9.38 -3.60
C LEU A 13 0.58 8.00 -4.15
N ALA A 14 -0.66 7.85 -4.58
CA ALA A 14 -1.09 6.70 -5.39
C ALA A 14 -0.79 6.93 -6.88
N ASP A 15 -0.84 8.19 -7.32
CA ASP A 15 -0.44 8.63 -8.66
C ASP A 15 -0.02 10.11 -8.56
N LYS A 16 0.43 10.69 -9.68
CA LYS A 16 0.85 12.10 -9.79
C LYS A 16 -0.13 13.07 -9.13
N ASP A 17 -1.43 12.86 -9.36
CA ASP A 17 -2.50 13.75 -8.92
C ASP A 17 -3.53 13.01 -8.02
N LEU A 18 -3.12 11.93 -7.36
CA LEU A 18 -4.00 11.09 -6.54
C LEU A 18 -3.40 10.77 -5.17
N ILE A 19 -4.14 11.11 -4.11
CA ILE A 19 -3.90 10.67 -2.73
C ILE A 19 -5.11 9.91 -2.22
N LEU A 20 -4.86 8.92 -1.37
CA LEU A 20 -5.89 8.24 -0.61
C LEU A 20 -5.84 8.70 0.84
N VAL A 21 -7.02 8.90 1.43
CA VAL A 21 -7.17 9.40 2.80
C VAL A 21 -8.14 8.49 3.54
N LYS A 22 -7.71 8.00 4.70
CA LYS A 22 -8.59 7.33 5.67
C LYS A 22 -8.84 8.25 6.85
N ILE A 23 -10.08 8.31 7.32
CA ILE A 23 -10.42 9.07 8.53
C ILE A 23 -9.81 8.37 9.74
N VAL A 24 -8.81 8.99 10.36
CA VAL A 24 -8.13 8.49 11.58
C VAL A 24 -7.98 9.55 12.67
N GLY A 25 -8.31 10.82 12.37
CA GLY A 25 -8.27 11.91 13.35
C GLY A 25 -8.70 13.25 12.76
N ALA A 26 -8.59 14.30 13.57
CA ALA A 26 -9.14 15.63 13.26
C ALA A 26 -8.72 16.20 11.90
N PHE A 27 -7.44 16.03 11.50
CA PHE A 27 -6.96 16.51 10.20
C PHE A 27 -7.65 15.80 9.03
N THR A 28 -7.70 14.47 9.06
CA THR A 28 -8.35 13.65 8.02
C THR A 28 -9.86 13.82 8.03
N SER A 29 -10.49 14.01 9.20
CA SER A 29 -11.92 14.36 9.28
C SER A 29 -12.19 15.68 8.57
N LYS A 30 -11.33 16.69 8.77
CA LYS A 30 -11.48 17.97 8.09
C LYS A 30 -11.30 17.86 6.58
N MET A 31 -10.40 16.99 6.10
CA MET A 31 -10.26 16.73 4.66
C MET A 31 -11.54 16.18 4.03
N PHE A 32 -12.33 15.41 4.78
CA PHE A 32 -13.60 14.84 4.29
C PHE A 32 -14.76 15.85 4.30
N GLU A 33 -14.56 17.05 4.85
CA GLU A 33 -15.50 18.17 4.76
C GLU A 33 -15.25 19.05 3.52
N LEU A 34 -14.17 18.80 2.77
CA LEU A 34 -13.84 19.57 1.57
C LEU A 34 -14.75 19.19 0.41
N GLU A 35 -15.12 20.18 -0.39
CA GLU A 35 -15.95 20.03 -1.58
C GLU A 35 -15.15 20.32 -2.86
N GLU A 36 -15.72 19.97 -4.01
CA GLU A 36 -15.13 20.32 -5.30
C GLU A 36 -15.01 21.85 -5.42
N GLY A 37 -13.81 22.32 -5.75
CA GLY A 37 -13.48 23.75 -5.80
C GLY A 37 -12.75 24.26 -4.56
N ASP A 38 -12.71 23.51 -3.47
CA ASP A 38 -11.86 23.82 -2.33
C ASP A 38 -10.37 23.63 -2.64
N TYR A 39 -9.54 24.37 -1.91
CA TYR A 39 -8.10 24.34 -2.09
C TYR A 39 -7.42 23.57 -0.97
N ILE A 40 -6.50 22.69 -1.37
CA ILE A 40 -5.50 22.09 -0.50
C ILE A 40 -4.11 22.47 -1.02
N TRP A 41 -3.14 22.56 -0.12
CA TRP A 41 -1.77 22.84 -0.49
C TRP A 41 -0.94 21.57 -0.43
N ILE A 42 -0.15 21.34 -1.48
CA ILE A 42 0.72 20.18 -1.58
C ILE A 42 2.15 20.67 -1.54
N ARG A 43 2.95 20.01 -0.69
CA ARG A 43 4.38 20.23 -0.56
C ARG A 43 5.08 18.90 -0.81
N GLY A 44 5.97 18.85 -1.79
CA GLY A 44 6.63 17.62 -2.24
C GLY A 44 6.88 17.61 -3.76
N PRO A 45 7.13 16.43 -4.36
CA PRO A 45 7.21 15.11 -3.69
C PRO A 45 8.40 15.00 -2.74
N TYR A 46 8.24 14.17 -1.70
CA TYR A 46 9.27 13.90 -0.68
C TYR A 46 9.58 12.41 -0.58
N GLY A 47 10.72 12.10 0.03
CA GLY A 47 11.16 10.72 0.28
C GLY A 47 11.84 10.08 -0.92
N LYS A 48 12.15 8.79 -0.76
CA LYS A 48 12.71 7.93 -1.81
C LYS A 48 11.71 6.82 -2.08
N GLY A 49 11.16 6.80 -3.29
CA GLY A 49 10.18 5.79 -3.71
C GLY A 49 10.77 4.40 -3.88
N PHE A 50 9.91 3.45 -4.28
CA PHE A 50 10.32 2.11 -4.63
C PHE A 50 11.20 2.08 -5.89
N GLU A 51 12.26 1.28 -5.86
CA GLU A 51 13.13 1.01 -7.02
C GLU A 51 12.70 -0.34 -7.63
N PRO A 52 12.45 -0.44 -8.95
CA PRO A 52 11.94 -1.66 -9.57
C PRO A 52 13.01 -2.76 -9.69
N LYS A 53 13.20 -3.51 -8.60
CA LYS A 53 14.06 -4.69 -8.46
C LYS A 53 13.27 -5.99 -8.50
N GLY A 54 13.92 -7.06 -8.95
CA GLY A 54 13.31 -8.38 -9.12
C GLY A 54 12.56 -8.54 -10.44
N LYS A 55 12.08 -9.76 -10.69
CA LYS A 55 11.27 -10.12 -11.86
C LYS A 55 9.92 -10.69 -11.46
N ASN A 56 9.93 -11.65 -10.54
CA ASN A 56 8.72 -12.13 -9.87
C ASN A 56 8.64 -11.48 -8.49
N ILE A 57 7.68 -10.59 -8.29
CA ILE A 57 7.62 -9.77 -7.08
C ILE A 57 6.38 -10.03 -6.24
N GLY A 58 6.57 -9.99 -4.92
CA GLY A 58 5.49 -9.96 -3.94
C GLY A 58 5.21 -8.53 -3.51
N VAL A 59 3.96 -8.09 -3.64
CA VAL A 59 3.49 -6.78 -3.17
C VAL A 59 2.61 -7.02 -1.95
N ILE A 60 3.09 -6.68 -0.75
CA ILE A 60 2.44 -7.03 0.52
C ILE A 60 1.88 -5.77 1.17
N ALA A 61 0.56 -5.59 1.04
CA ALA A 61 -0.15 -4.39 1.48
C ALA A 61 -0.98 -4.64 2.74
N GLY A 62 -1.11 -3.62 3.58
CA GLY A 62 -1.98 -3.65 4.77
C GLY A 62 -2.80 -2.38 4.93
N GLY A 63 -4.13 -2.49 4.95
CA GLY A 63 -5.05 -1.37 5.14
C GLY A 63 -4.80 -0.20 4.17
N ILE A 64 -4.55 1.00 4.70
CA ILE A 64 -4.30 2.20 3.89
C ILE A 64 -2.85 2.30 3.36
N GLY A 65 -2.03 1.27 3.54
CA GLY A 65 -0.66 1.19 2.98
C GLY A 65 -0.62 0.90 1.47
N ILE A 66 -1.76 0.75 0.81
CA ILE A 66 -1.84 0.46 -0.62
C ILE A 66 -1.34 1.57 -1.58
N PRO A 67 -1.45 2.90 -1.30
CA PRO A 67 -1.12 3.93 -2.28
C PRO A 67 0.28 3.83 -2.92
N PRO A 68 1.38 3.71 -2.16
CA PRO A 68 2.71 3.64 -2.78
C PRO A 68 2.94 2.32 -3.54
N LEU A 69 2.25 1.24 -3.15
CA LEU A 69 2.31 -0.07 -3.80
C LEU A 69 1.50 -0.09 -5.10
N TYR A 70 0.36 0.60 -5.13
CA TYR A 70 -0.41 0.85 -6.35
C TYR A 70 0.42 1.64 -7.35
N ALA A 71 1.07 2.74 -6.91
CA ALA A 71 1.94 3.53 -7.76
C ALA A 71 3.10 2.68 -8.34
N LEU A 72 3.71 1.82 -7.52
CA LEU A 72 4.74 0.88 -7.97
C LEU A 72 4.21 -0.06 -9.07
N ALA A 73 3.10 -0.73 -8.81
CA ALA A 73 2.50 -1.68 -9.76
C ALA A 73 2.15 -0.99 -11.08
N LYS A 74 1.49 0.17 -11.01
CA LYS A 74 1.06 0.95 -12.18
C LYS A 74 2.22 1.46 -13.02
N HIS A 75 3.18 2.15 -12.39
CA HIS A 75 4.26 2.82 -13.14
C HIS A 75 5.34 1.85 -13.62
N TYR A 76 5.52 0.72 -12.94
CA TYR A 76 6.58 -0.25 -13.26
C TYR A 76 6.04 -1.60 -13.75
N ARG A 77 4.75 -1.72 -14.13
CA ARG A 77 4.19 -2.98 -14.63
C ARG A 77 5.07 -3.67 -15.67
N GLY A 78 5.59 -2.92 -16.64
CA GLY A 78 6.44 -3.45 -17.72
C GLY A 78 7.86 -3.85 -17.31
N HIS A 79 8.31 -3.54 -16.09
CA HIS A 79 9.63 -3.97 -15.58
C HIS A 79 9.61 -5.39 -14.99
N PHE A 80 8.45 -5.81 -14.49
CA PHE A 80 8.25 -7.07 -13.79
C PHE A 80 7.65 -8.13 -14.73
N GLU A 81 8.09 -9.37 -14.57
CA GLU A 81 7.51 -10.52 -15.28
C GLU A 81 6.18 -10.92 -14.62
N ARG A 82 6.15 -10.95 -13.29
CA ARG A 82 4.97 -11.27 -12.51
C ARG A 82 4.87 -10.40 -11.26
N ILE A 83 3.66 -9.92 -10.98
CA ILE A 83 3.33 -9.19 -9.75
C ILE A 83 2.20 -9.91 -9.02
N THR A 84 2.49 -10.43 -7.84
CA THR A 84 1.47 -10.99 -6.94
C THR A 84 1.20 -10.01 -5.80
N LEU A 85 -0.02 -9.50 -5.73
CA LEU A 85 -0.50 -8.67 -4.63
C LEU A 85 -1.08 -9.56 -3.52
N ILE A 86 -0.57 -9.40 -2.29
CA ILE A 86 -1.17 -9.93 -1.08
C ILE A 86 -1.61 -8.75 -0.22
N TYR A 87 -2.91 -8.51 -0.16
CA TYR A 87 -3.49 -7.34 0.47
C TYR A 87 -4.37 -7.73 1.66
N GLY A 88 -3.94 -7.36 2.86
CA GLY A 88 -4.68 -7.57 4.10
C GLY A 88 -5.44 -6.32 4.56
N ALA A 89 -6.63 -6.53 5.12
CA ALA A 89 -7.42 -5.51 5.80
C ALA A 89 -8.16 -6.10 7.01
N ARG A 90 -8.70 -5.25 7.91
CA ARG A 90 -9.48 -5.75 9.06
C ARG A 90 -10.82 -6.35 8.63
N SER A 91 -11.47 -5.68 7.70
CA SER A 91 -12.72 -6.09 7.07
C SER A 91 -12.74 -5.68 5.60
N LYS A 92 -13.71 -6.18 4.85
CA LYS A 92 -13.90 -5.90 3.43
C LYS A 92 -14.01 -4.40 3.10
N ASP A 93 -14.55 -3.60 4.02
CA ASP A 93 -14.83 -2.18 3.81
C ASP A 93 -13.57 -1.31 3.97
N GLU A 94 -12.45 -1.90 4.41
CA GLU A 94 -11.18 -1.22 4.58
C GLU A 94 -10.25 -1.33 3.37
N PHE A 95 -10.64 -2.06 2.33
CA PHE A 95 -9.86 -2.15 1.09
C PHE A 95 -10.03 -0.90 0.22
N ALA A 96 -8.91 -0.38 -0.28
CA ALA A 96 -8.91 0.60 -1.37
C ALA A 96 -8.27 -0.05 -2.61
N LEU A 97 -9.10 -0.56 -3.52
CA LEU A 97 -8.62 -1.39 -4.63
C LEU A 97 -8.13 -0.58 -5.84
N LEU A 98 -8.48 0.71 -5.97
CA LEU A 98 -7.95 1.65 -6.98
C LEU A 98 -7.63 0.97 -8.33
N ASP A 99 -8.52 0.22 -8.97
CA ASP A 99 -8.25 -0.46 -10.26
C ASP A 99 -6.95 -1.30 -10.35
N ILE A 100 -6.38 -1.72 -9.22
CA ILE A 100 -5.05 -2.34 -9.12
C ILE A 100 -4.95 -3.66 -9.89
N GLU A 101 -6.08 -4.33 -10.10
CA GLU A 101 -6.22 -5.53 -10.91
C GLU A 101 -5.72 -5.37 -12.34
N ASN A 102 -5.67 -4.15 -12.87
CA ASN A 102 -5.12 -3.86 -14.20
C ASN A 102 -3.58 -3.89 -14.24
N TYR A 103 -2.93 -3.84 -13.07
CA TYR A 103 -1.49 -3.69 -12.94
C TYR A 103 -0.83 -4.83 -12.17
N VAL A 104 -1.56 -5.90 -11.85
CA VAL A 104 -1.03 -7.08 -11.17
C VAL A 104 -1.53 -8.35 -11.84
N ASP A 105 -0.78 -9.44 -11.69
CA ASP A 105 -1.09 -10.74 -12.32
C ASP A 105 -1.92 -11.63 -11.40
N GLU A 106 -1.84 -11.41 -10.10
CA GLU A 106 -2.56 -12.17 -9.09
C GLU A 106 -2.89 -11.29 -7.89
N ILE A 107 -4.09 -11.47 -7.33
CA ILE A 107 -4.53 -10.80 -6.10
C ILE A 107 -4.96 -11.85 -5.08
N ILE A 108 -4.37 -11.78 -3.90
CA ILE A 108 -4.78 -12.50 -2.71
C ILE A 108 -5.27 -11.46 -1.70
N LEU A 109 -6.56 -11.50 -1.40
CA LEU A 109 -7.15 -10.66 -0.36
C LEU A 109 -7.25 -11.44 0.94
N THR A 110 -6.89 -10.80 2.05
CA THR A 110 -7.07 -11.36 3.39
C THR A 110 -7.82 -10.41 4.31
N THR A 111 -8.70 -10.97 5.14
CA THR A 111 -9.41 -10.18 6.17
C THR A 111 -9.26 -10.80 7.55
N ASP A 112 -9.10 -9.98 8.58
CA ASP A 112 -9.02 -10.47 9.96
C ASP A 112 -10.34 -11.16 10.37
N ASP A 113 -11.47 -10.62 9.92
CA ASP A 113 -12.82 -11.13 10.23
C ASP A 113 -13.34 -12.20 9.24
N GLY A 114 -12.67 -12.38 8.10
CA GLY A 114 -13.10 -13.29 7.02
C GLY A 114 -14.22 -12.74 6.13
N SER A 115 -14.50 -11.42 6.19
CA SER A 115 -15.56 -10.78 5.41
C SER A 115 -15.28 -10.70 3.90
N LEU A 116 -14.02 -10.82 3.48
CA LEU A 116 -13.61 -10.91 2.07
C LEU A 116 -12.29 -11.68 1.92
N GLY A 117 -12.18 -12.47 0.86
CA GLY A 117 -10.99 -13.26 0.57
C GLY A 117 -10.79 -14.36 1.62
N VAL A 118 -9.55 -14.56 2.05
CA VAL A 118 -9.22 -15.58 3.06
C VAL A 118 -9.10 -14.95 4.43
N LYS A 119 -9.64 -15.63 5.46
CA LYS A 119 -9.48 -15.17 6.83
C LYS A 119 -8.03 -15.36 7.29
N GLY A 120 -7.37 -14.28 7.72
CA GLY A 120 -5.99 -14.32 8.20
C GLY A 120 -5.16 -13.11 7.78
N PHE A 121 -3.85 -13.19 8.00
CA PHE A 121 -2.94 -12.08 7.74
C PHE A 121 -2.18 -12.26 6.41
N PRO A 122 -1.85 -11.18 5.69
CA PRO A 122 -1.13 -11.27 4.42
C PRO A 122 0.26 -11.90 4.58
N THR A 123 0.85 -11.79 5.78
CA THR A 123 2.14 -12.40 6.12
C THR A 123 2.10 -13.93 6.16
N ASP A 124 0.93 -14.53 6.42
CA ASP A 124 0.83 -15.99 6.51
C ASP A 124 0.96 -16.59 5.10
N PHE A 125 0.30 -15.96 4.12
CA PHE A 125 0.44 -16.30 2.70
C PHE A 125 1.83 -16.00 2.16
N LEU A 126 2.45 -14.89 2.58
CA LEU A 126 3.85 -14.62 2.22
C LEU A 126 4.76 -15.74 2.74
N ALA A 127 4.57 -16.22 3.97
CA ALA A 127 5.42 -17.27 4.53
C ALA A 127 5.32 -18.59 3.74
N GLU A 128 4.13 -18.94 3.25
CA GLU A 128 3.91 -20.13 2.42
C GLU A 128 4.50 -20.00 1.01
N ARG A 129 4.53 -18.77 0.46
CA ARG A 129 4.87 -18.52 -0.94
C ARG A 129 6.17 -17.72 -1.14
N LYS A 130 6.95 -17.49 -0.08
CA LYS A 130 8.14 -16.62 -0.11
C LYS A 130 9.14 -17.00 -1.22
N ASP A 131 9.22 -18.29 -1.55
CA ASP A 131 10.18 -18.81 -2.54
C ASP A 131 9.72 -18.56 -3.99
N GLU A 132 8.52 -18.02 -4.21
CA GLU A 132 8.06 -17.52 -5.52
C GLU A 132 8.57 -16.11 -5.84
N PHE A 133 9.09 -15.38 -4.85
CA PHE A 133 9.40 -13.96 -4.99
C PHE A 133 10.91 -13.70 -4.96
N ASP A 134 11.41 -13.08 -6.04
CA ASP A 134 12.78 -12.59 -6.12
C ASP A 134 12.97 -11.30 -5.30
N TYR A 135 11.89 -10.54 -5.13
CA TYR A 135 11.86 -9.28 -4.39
C TYR A 135 10.47 -9.00 -3.82
N VAL A 136 10.42 -8.39 -2.63
CA VAL A 136 9.17 -8.04 -1.94
C VAL A 136 9.10 -6.55 -1.65
N TYR A 137 7.94 -5.96 -1.91
CA TYR A 137 7.61 -4.58 -1.55
C TYR A 137 6.50 -4.58 -0.52
N THR A 138 6.62 -3.78 0.53
CA THR A 138 5.59 -3.75 1.56
C THR A 138 5.35 -2.35 2.14
N CYS A 139 4.10 -2.10 2.49
CA CYS A 139 3.63 -0.91 3.17
C CYS A 139 2.33 -1.25 3.91
N GLY A 140 2.20 -0.79 5.15
CA GLY A 140 1.05 -1.08 6.00
C GLY A 140 1.39 -0.96 7.48
N PRO A 141 0.65 -1.62 8.38
CA PRO A 141 0.94 -1.60 9.81
C PRO A 141 2.37 -2.04 10.11
N GLU A 142 3.04 -1.38 11.06
CA GLU A 142 4.44 -1.64 11.41
C GLU A 142 4.70 -3.11 11.76
N ILE A 143 3.80 -3.73 12.52
CA ILE A 143 3.87 -5.15 12.88
C ILE A 143 3.83 -6.08 11.65
N MET A 144 3.09 -5.69 10.60
CA MET A 144 3.04 -6.45 9.35
C MET A 144 4.37 -6.31 8.61
N MET A 145 4.89 -5.09 8.47
CA MET A 145 6.15 -4.85 7.77
C MET A 145 7.34 -5.53 8.48
N ALA A 146 7.37 -5.52 9.81
CA ALA A 146 8.36 -6.25 10.60
C ALA A 146 8.32 -7.75 10.30
N LYS A 147 7.13 -8.36 10.30
CA LYS A 147 6.98 -9.79 9.98
C LYS A 147 7.34 -10.11 8.53
N VAL A 148 7.08 -9.22 7.57
CA VAL A 148 7.55 -9.36 6.17
C VAL A 148 9.08 -9.41 6.11
N LEU A 149 9.75 -8.49 6.82
CA LEU A 149 11.23 -8.47 6.88
C LEU A 149 11.78 -9.76 7.49
N GLU A 150 11.18 -10.26 8.57
CA GLU A 150 11.58 -11.52 9.19
C GLU A 150 11.41 -12.72 8.26
N ILE A 151 10.26 -12.85 7.59
CA ILE A 151 9.99 -13.94 6.64
C ILE A 151 11.02 -13.96 5.50
N MET A 152 11.40 -12.78 5.02
CA MET A 152 12.37 -12.62 3.93
C MET A 152 13.83 -12.56 4.41
N ASN A 153 14.09 -12.83 5.70
CA ASN A 153 15.42 -12.78 6.30
C ASN A 153 16.16 -11.46 6.05
N PHE A 154 15.43 -10.34 6.06
CA PHE A 154 15.94 -8.98 5.82
C PHE A 154 16.65 -8.80 4.46
N LYS A 155 16.35 -9.64 3.48
CA LYS A 155 16.93 -9.59 2.13
C LYS A 155 15.86 -9.37 1.09
N ASN A 156 16.22 -8.67 0.02
CA ASN A 156 15.35 -8.45 -1.14
C ASN A 156 13.96 -7.90 -0.77
N VAL A 157 13.90 -7.05 0.27
CA VAL A 157 12.69 -6.34 0.66
C VAL A 157 12.93 -4.85 0.57
N GLN A 158 11.96 -4.11 0.04
CA GLN A 158 11.88 -2.66 0.24
C GLN A 158 10.59 -2.32 0.99
N VAL A 159 10.73 -1.50 2.04
CA VAL A 159 9.64 -1.11 2.93
C VAL A 159 9.36 0.38 2.73
N SER A 160 8.08 0.74 2.64
CA SER A 160 7.61 2.12 2.79
C SER A 160 6.97 2.27 4.17
N ALA A 161 7.66 2.96 5.07
CA ALA A 161 7.21 3.24 6.42
C ALA A 161 6.87 4.72 6.61
N GLU A 162 5.97 5.01 7.56
CA GLU A 162 5.57 6.35 8.00
C GLU A 162 6.26 6.72 9.32
#